data_AF-A0A059LKP6-F1
#
_entry.id   AF-A0A059LKP6-F1
#
_cell.length_a   1.000
_cell.length_b   1.000
_cell.length_c   1.000
_cell.angle_alpha   90.00
_cell.angle_beta   90.00
_cell.angle_gamma   90.00
#
_symmetry.space_group_name_H-M   'P 1'
#
loop_
_entity.id
_entity.type
_entity.pdbx_description
1 polymer ?
#
loop_
_entity_poly.entity_id
_entity_poly.type
_entity_poly.pdbx_seq_one_letter_code
_entity_poly.pdbx_strand_id
1 'polypeptide(L)'
;VRALLDTLEDELEDKPKATRETGELLSILMEQKLVELKPVAEYIPVAATEKPTDGDTPLVDSGNAAKVVGALLQQLQEILGAEKTKTLWQGVGMSLQQFMPSFEKDDAAEVDKLCTAYSISAVVA
;
A
#
# COMPACT_ATOMS: atom_id res chain seq x y z
N VAL A 1 -9.39 -10.09 0.69
CA VAL A 1 -8.44 -9.05 0.23
C VAL A 1 -8.87 -8.42 -1.07
N ARG A 2 -9.01 -9.18 -2.18
CA ARG A 2 -9.40 -8.61 -3.49
C ARG A 2 -10.69 -7.80 -3.43
N ALA A 3 -11.79 -8.42 -3.01
CA ALA A 3 -13.07 -7.73 -2.85
C ALA A 3 -13.03 -6.49 -1.92
N LEU A 4 -12.12 -6.44 -0.93
CA LEU A 4 -11.95 -5.26 -0.08
C LEU A 4 -11.25 -4.11 -0.82
N LEU A 5 -10.20 -4.44 -1.57
CA LEU A 5 -9.43 -3.46 -2.34
C LEU A 5 -10.19 -2.98 -3.59
N ASP A 6 -11.00 -3.86 -4.19
CA ASP A 6 -11.77 -3.54 -5.40
C ASP A 6 -12.92 -2.56 -5.12
N THR A 7 -13.50 -2.58 -3.91
CA THR A 7 -14.57 -1.64 -3.51
C THR A 7 -14.05 -0.43 -2.74
N LEU A 8 -12.72 -0.33 -2.52
CA LEU A 8 -12.17 0.69 -1.66
C LEU A 8 -12.37 2.09 -2.24
N GLU A 9 -12.25 2.27 -3.54
CA GLU A 9 -12.47 3.56 -4.20
C GLU A 9 -13.87 4.10 -3.94
N ASP A 10 -14.89 3.27 -4.20
CA ASP A 10 -16.31 3.64 -4.05
C ASP A 10 -16.65 4.09 -2.62
N GLU A 11 -15.97 3.53 -1.62
CA GLU A 11 -16.22 3.80 -0.20
C GLU A 11 -15.46 5.02 0.33
N LEU A 12 -14.45 5.53 -0.39
CA LEU A 12 -13.58 6.60 0.12
C LEU A 12 -14.25 7.97 0.17
N GLU A 13 -15.27 8.22 -0.66
CA GLU A 13 -16.07 9.44 -0.60
C GLU A 13 -16.76 9.60 0.77
N ASP A 14 -17.33 8.50 1.26
CA ASP A 14 -18.04 8.47 2.55
C ASP A 14 -17.10 8.20 3.74
N LYS A 15 -15.95 7.54 3.50
CA LYS A 15 -15.04 7.08 4.56
C LYS A 15 -13.58 7.46 4.26
N PRO A 16 -13.16 8.70 4.56
CA PRO A 16 -11.80 9.18 4.30
C PRO A 16 -10.68 8.38 4.98
N LYS A 17 -11.00 7.62 6.04
CA LYS A 17 -10.05 6.76 6.78
C LYS A 17 -9.94 5.34 6.23
N ALA A 18 -10.76 4.95 5.25
CA ALA A 18 -10.84 3.58 4.77
C ALA A 18 -9.50 3.07 4.22
N THR A 19 -8.68 3.92 3.59
CA THR A 19 -7.33 3.53 3.13
C THR A 19 -6.43 3.09 4.29
N ARG A 20 -6.43 3.86 5.38
CA ARG A 20 -5.64 3.57 6.58
C ARG A 20 -6.14 2.30 7.26
N GLU A 21 -7.45 2.22 7.52
CA GLU A 21 -8.07 1.06 8.17
C GLU A 21 -7.88 -0.23 7.34
N THR A 22 -7.87 -0.11 6.01
CA THR A 22 -7.57 -1.24 5.10
C THR A 22 -6.12 -1.70 5.27
N GLY A 23 -5.14 -0.79 5.29
CA GLY A 23 -3.75 -1.14 5.54
C GLY A 23 -3.53 -1.82 6.90
N GLU A 24 -4.15 -1.26 7.95
CA GLU A 24 -4.11 -1.82 9.30
C GLU A 24 -4.74 -3.23 9.34
N LEU A 25 -5.92 -3.42 8.75
CA LEU A 25 -6.58 -4.73 8.67
C LEU A 25 -5.72 -5.76 7.93
N LEU A 26 -5.13 -5.38 6.80
CA LEU A 26 -4.26 -6.27 6.02
C LEU A 26 -3.04 -6.73 6.84
N SER A 27 -2.45 -5.84 7.64
CA SER A 27 -1.32 -6.19 8.50
C SER A 27 -1.68 -7.24 9.56
N ILE A 28 -2.88 -7.15 10.15
CA ILE A 28 -3.39 -8.10 11.14
C ILE A 28 -3.59 -9.47 10.47
N LEU A 29 -4.18 -9.49 9.27
CA LEU A 29 -4.34 -10.74 8.51
C LEU A 29 -2.98 -11.39 8.18
N MET A 30 -1.95 -10.60 7.91
CA MET A 30 -0.58 -11.10 7.66
C MET A 30 0.07 -11.66 8.92
N GLU A 31 -0.08 -10.98 10.06
CA GLU A 31 0.41 -11.46 11.36
C GLU A 31 -0.21 -12.82 11.71
N GLN A 32 -1.52 -12.96 11.48
CA GLN A 32 -2.27 -14.20 11.67
C GLN A 32 -1.99 -15.25 10.58
N LYS A 33 -1.07 -14.97 9.64
CA LYS A 33 -0.67 -15.86 8.53
C LYS A 33 -1.83 -16.28 7.62
N LEU A 34 -2.87 -15.44 7.54
CA LEU A 34 -4.02 -15.66 6.67
C LEU A 34 -3.76 -15.18 5.25
N VAL A 35 -2.85 -14.21 5.09
CA VAL A 35 -2.46 -13.64 3.80
C VAL A 35 -0.95 -13.36 3.79
N GLU A 36 -0.34 -13.42 2.61
CA GLU A 36 1.08 -13.10 2.41
C GLU A 36 1.25 -11.68 1.90
N LEU A 37 2.33 -10.99 2.30
CA LEU A 37 2.58 -9.61 1.89
C LEU A 37 2.73 -9.46 0.38
N LYS A 38 3.50 -10.33 -0.26
CA LYS A 38 3.84 -10.21 -1.68
C LYS A 38 2.62 -10.26 -2.61
N PRO A 39 1.72 -11.27 -2.54
CA PRO A 39 0.51 -11.29 -3.38
C PRO A 39 -0.42 -10.10 -3.12
N VAL A 40 -0.44 -9.55 -1.90
CA VAL A 40 -1.24 -8.37 -1.56
C VAL A 40 -0.63 -7.12 -2.21
N ALA A 41 0.68 -6.92 -2.05
CA ALA A 41 1.41 -5.82 -2.65
C ALA A 41 1.32 -5.83 -4.20
N GLU A 42 1.42 -7.00 -4.82
CA GLU A 42 1.25 -7.17 -6.26
C GLU A 42 -0.17 -6.83 -6.75
N TYR A 43 -1.19 -7.01 -5.89
CA TYR A 43 -2.58 -6.77 -6.25
C TYR A 43 -3.03 -5.31 -6.07
N ILE A 44 -2.53 -4.60 -5.05
CA ILE A 44 -2.94 -3.22 -4.76
C ILE A 44 -2.88 -2.30 -6.00
N PRO A 45 -1.81 -2.27 -6.82
CA PRO A 45 -1.76 -1.33 -7.95
C PRO A 45 -2.70 -1.70 -9.10
N VAL A 46 -3.28 -2.91 -9.10
CA VAL A 46 -4.22 -3.40 -10.13
C VAL A 46 -5.63 -3.63 -9.61
N ALA A 47 -5.90 -3.28 -8.35
CA ALA A 47 -7.22 -3.43 -7.75
C ALA A 47 -8.28 -2.62 -8.50
N ALA A 48 -9.52 -3.12 -8.48
CA ALA A 48 -10.68 -2.51 -9.16
C ALA A 48 -10.55 -2.38 -10.70
N THR A 49 -9.56 -3.02 -11.34
CA THR A 49 -9.47 -3.03 -12.81
C THR A 49 -9.93 -4.34 -13.42
N GLU A 50 -11.02 -4.27 -14.18
CA GLU A 50 -11.50 -5.40 -14.98
C GLU A 50 -10.67 -5.62 -16.27
N LYS A 51 -9.88 -4.61 -16.68
CA LYS A 51 -9.08 -4.63 -17.91
C LYS A 51 -7.71 -3.99 -17.67
N PRO A 52 -6.68 -4.41 -18.43
CA PRO A 52 -5.40 -3.69 -18.47
C PRO A 52 -5.65 -2.24 -18.86
N THR A 53 -5.23 -1.30 -18.02
CA THR A 53 -5.23 0.12 -18.31
C THR A 53 -3.90 0.50 -18.97
N ASP A 54 -3.94 1.40 -19.95
CA ASP A 54 -2.72 1.98 -20.56
C ASP A 54 -2.00 2.96 -19.60
N GLY A 55 -2.56 3.20 -18.40
CA GLY A 55 -2.06 4.10 -17.37
C GLY A 55 -2.41 3.61 -15.96
N ASP A 56 -2.36 4.53 -14.99
CA ASP A 56 -2.63 4.21 -13.59
C ASP A 56 -4.06 3.73 -13.38
N THR A 57 -4.22 2.80 -12.43
CA THR A 57 -5.55 2.35 -12.00
C THR A 57 -6.19 3.39 -11.09
N PRO A 58 -7.52 3.39 -10.91
CA PRO A 58 -8.19 4.41 -10.09
C PRO A 58 -7.61 4.53 -8.67
N LEU A 59 -7.23 3.40 -8.06
CA LEU A 59 -6.62 3.39 -6.73
C LEU A 59 -5.20 4.01 -6.71
N VAL A 60 -4.44 3.85 -7.79
CA VAL A 60 -3.10 4.45 -7.95
C VAL A 60 -3.22 5.93 -8.29
N ASP A 61 -4.04 6.31 -9.27
CA ASP A 61 -4.23 7.68 -9.74
C ASP A 61 -4.71 8.63 -8.62
N SER A 62 -5.58 8.13 -7.74
CA SER A 62 -6.07 8.86 -6.57
C SER A 62 -5.09 8.90 -5.38
N GLY A 63 -3.89 8.32 -5.52
CA GLY A 63 -2.87 8.23 -4.47
C GLY A 63 -3.24 7.33 -3.29
N ASN A 64 -4.32 6.54 -3.41
CA ASN A 64 -4.85 5.73 -2.33
C ASN A 64 -4.11 4.40 -2.19
N ALA A 65 -3.55 3.86 -3.27
CA ALA A 65 -2.66 2.71 -3.25
C ALA A 65 -1.44 2.96 -2.35
N ALA A 66 -0.77 4.11 -2.52
CA ALA A 66 0.34 4.54 -1.67
C ALA A 66 -0.05 4.65 -0.19
N LYS A 67 -1.24 5.19 0.11
CA LYS A 67 -1.74 5.31 1.50
C LYS A 67 -2.01 3.93 2.13
N VAL A 68 -2.60 3.00 1.39
CA VAL A 68 -2.84 1.63 1.86
C VAL A 68 -1.51 0.94 2.18
N VAL A 69 -0.52 1.02 1.28
CA VAL A 69 0.81 0.43 1.51
C VAL A 69 1.52 1.12 2.67
N GLY A 70 1.44 2.44 2.77
CA GLY A 70 2.01 3.19 3.89
C GLY A 70 1.47 2.74 5.24
N ALA A 71 0.13 2.68 5.37
CA ALA A 71 -0.53 2.23 6.58
C ALA A 71 -0.23 0.74 6.90
N LEU A 72 -0.20 -0.12 5.88
CA LEU A 72 0.17 -1.52 6.01
C LEU A 72 1.60 -1.68 6.57
N LEU A 73 2.58 -1.00 6.00
CA LEU A 73 3.98 -1.09 6.43
C LEU A 73 4.20 -0.47 7.80
N GLN A 74 3.54 0.65 8.10
CA GLN A 74 3.55 1.25 9.43
C GLN A 74 3.04 0.25 10.48
N GLN A 75 1.88 -0.35 10.23
CA GLN A 75 1.27 -1.29 11.19
C GLN A 75 2.09 -2.59 11.32
N LEU A 76 2.64 -3.11 10.21
CA LEU A 76 3.57 -4.24 10.28
C LEU A 76 4.81 -3.91 11.09
N GLN A 77 5.37 -2.70 10.95
CA GLN A 77 6.50 -2.24 11.76
C GLN A 77 6.14 -2.21 13.25
N GLU A 78 4.93 -1.77 13.61
CA GLU A 78 4.47 -1.76 15.00
C GLU A 78 4.30 -3.18 15.58
N ILE A 79 3.80 -4.12 14.79
CA ILE A 79 3.54 -5.51 15.22
C ILE A 79 4.82 -6.36 15.25
N LEU A 80 5.66 -6.24 14.21
CA LEU A 80 6.79 -7.15 13.94
C LEU A 80 8.16 -6.53 14.20
N GLY A 81 8.23 -5.20 14.33
CA GLY A 81 9.47 -4.43 14.33
C GLY A 81 9.96 -4.07 12.93
N ALA A 82 10.80 -3.02 12.85
CA ALA A 82 11.30 -2.45 11.60
C ALA A 82 12.14 -3.44 10.77
N GLU A 83 13.09 -4.16 11.39
CA GLU A 83 13.97 -5.10 10.68
C GLU A 83 13.22 -6.26 10.01
N LYS A 84 12.22 -6.82 10.70
CA LYS A 84 11.41 -7.90 10.16
C LYS A 84 10.51 -7.40 9.03
N THR A 85 9.92 -6.22 9.21
CA THR A 85 9.09 -5.59 8.18
C THR A 85 9.92 -5.24 6.94
N LYS A 86 11.13 -4.72 7.13
CA LYS A 86 12.10 -4.49 6.06
C LYS A 86 12.41 -5.76 5.27
N THR A 87 12.73 -6.85 5.97
CA THR A 87 13.02 -8.15 5.35
C THR A 87 11.83 -8.65 4.51
N LEU A 88 10.60 -8.53 5.05
CA LEU A 88 9.39 -8.90 4.33
C LEU A 88 9.19 -8.03 3.08
N TRP A 89 9.34 -6.71 3.21
CA TRP A 89 9.20 -5.76 2.11
C TRP A 89 10.23 -6.00 1.00
N GLN A 90 11.50 -6.19 1.36
CA GLN A 90 12.55 -6.56 0.41
C GLN A 90 12.22 -7.87 -0.33
N GLY A 91 11.60 -8.84 0.35
CA GLY A 91 11.12 -10.09 -0.26
C GLY A 91 9.97 -9.91 -1.26
N VAL A 92 9.23 -8.81 -1.19
CA VAL A 92 8.22 -8.44 -2.21
C VAL A 92 8.92 -8.14 -3.54
N GLY A 93 10.03 -7.40 -3.50
CA GLY A 93 10.78 -7.00 -4.69
C GLY A 93 10.12 -5.87 -5.48
N MET A 94 9.26 -5.09 -4.85
CA MET A 94 8.59 -3.92 -5.43
C MET A 94 9.10 -2.62 -4.80
N SER A 95 9.02 -1.53 -5.54
CA SER A 95 9.34 -0.18 -5.04
C SER A 95 8.07 0.59 -4.67
N LEU A 96 8.18 1.56 -3.76
CA LEU A 96 7.04 2.40 -3.36
C LEU A 96 6.45 3.19 -4.53
N GLN A 97 7.29 3.57 -5.50
CA GLN A 97 6.88 4.31 -6.70
C GLN A 97 5.82 3.58 -7.52
N GLN A 98 5.72 2.25 -7.43
CA GLN A 98 4.71 1.46 -8.14
C GLN A 98 3.28 1.65 -7.61
N PHE A 99 3.13 2.30 -6.44
CA PHE A 99 1.84 2.56 -5.80
C PHE A 99 1.47 4.05 -5.85
N MET A 100 2.31 4.89 -6.44
CA MET A 100 2.13 6.33 -6.53
C MET A 100 1.58 6.73 -7.91
N PRO A 101 0.80 7.82 -7.98
CA PRO A 101 0.36 8.37 -9.24
C PRO A 101 1.54 8.68 -10.17
N SER A 102 1.34 8.51 -11.47
CA SER A 102 2.36 8.72 -12.51
C SER A 102 2.99 10.12 -12.50
N PHE A 103 2.25 11.13 -12.05
CA PHE A 103 2.74 12.51 -11.93
C PHE A 103 3.59 12.76 -10.65
N GLU A 104 3.57 11.84 -9.68
CA GLU A 104 4.32 11.95 -8.41
C GLU A 104 5.44 10.91 -8.28
N LYS A 105 5.34 9.75 -8.95
CA LYS A 105 6.21 8.59 -8.70
C LYS A 105 7.71 8.84 -8.91
N ASP A 106 8.07 9.79 -9.77
CA ASP A 106 9.47 10.15 -10.04
C ASP A 106 9.93 11.37 -9.21
N ASP A 107 9.04 11.98 -8.43
CA ASP A 107 9.37 13.07 -7.51
C ASP A 107 9.83 12.51 -6.16
N ALA A 108 11.13 12.63 -5.89
CA ALA A 108 11.74 12.20 -4.63
C ALA A 108 11.12 12.88 -3.40
N ALA A 109 10.61 14.12 -3.54
CA ALA A 109 9.96 14.82 -2.43
C ALA A 109 8.59 14.20 -2.09
N GLU A 110 7.83 13.73 -3.07
CA GLU A 110 6.55 13.05 -2.82
C GLU A 110 6.77 11.67 -2.20
N VAL A 111 7.78 10.93 -2.66
CA VAL A 111 8.18 9.66 -2.04
C VAL A 111 8.60 9.87 -0.58
N ASP A 112 9.41 10.91 -0.29
CA ASP A 112 9.86 11.22 1.07
C ASP A 112 8.72 11.69 1.98
N LYS A 113 7.76 12.47 1.46
CA LYS A 113 6.53 12.84 2.18
C LYS A 113 5.74 11.62 2.59
N LEU A 114 5.56 10.65 1.69
CA LEU A 114 4.88 9.39 2.00
C LEU A 114 5.62 8.62 3.11
N CYS A 115 6.93 8.45 2.96
CA CYS A 115 7.76 7.77 3.95
C CYS A 115 7.69 8.42 5.33
N THR A 116 7.69 9.75 5.38
CA THR A 116 7.58 10.54 6.61
C THR A 116 6.19 10.43 7.22
N ALA A 117 5.12 10.54 6.42
CA ALA A 117 3.74 10.49 6.88
C ALA A 117 3.41 9.17 7.60
N TYR A 118 4.00 8.06 7.14
CA TYR A 118 3.80 6.73 7.73
C TYR A 118 4.96 6.25 8.60
N SER A 119 6.03 7.04 8.75
CA SER A 119 7.24 6.68 9.51
C SER A 119 7.87 5.35 9.06
N ILE A 120 7.96 5.14 7.74
CA ILE A 120 8.40 3.88 7.11
C ILE A 120 9.77 3.98 6.42
N SER A 121 10.48 5.11 6.50
CA SER A 121 11.76 5.32 5.81
C SER A 121 12.79 4.21 6.11
N ALA A 122 12.82 3.68 7.34
CA ALA A 122 13.73 2.60 7.72
C ALA A 122 13.41 1.25 7.06
N VAL A 123 12.15 1.02 6.68
CA VAL A 123 11.63 -0.22 6.09
C VAL A 123 11.85 -0.27 4.58
N VAL A 124 11.72 0.88 3.92
CA VAL A 124 11.71 0.97 2.44
C VAL A 124 13.04 1.42 1.84
N ALA A 125 14.03 1.75 2.69
CA ALA A 125 15.40 2.09 2.31
C ALA A 125 16.27 0.87 1.96
#